data_AF-A0A2S6PJV8-F1
#
_entry.id   AF-A0A2S6PJV8-F1
#
_cell.length_a   1.000
_cell.length_b   1.000
_cell.length_c   1.000
_cell.angle_alpha   90.00
_cell.angle_beta   90.00
_cell.angle_gamma   90.00
#
_symmetry.space_group_name_H-M   'P 1'
#
loop_
_entity.id
_entity.type
_entity.pdbx_description
1 polymer ?
#
loop_
_entity_poly.entity_id
_entity_poly.type
_entity_poly.pdbx_seq_one_letter_code
_entity_poly.pdbx_strand_id
1 'polypeptide(L)'
;MPQNPDFELYDNVGRDAEQIAAARYGIATRGDLLRWARRDAKPFLAKHPLPDKPVPSPDLAPYLAALAAAQSPAEVSAVTQHLLDAAEPALRAVSKYLYAAAQWRGQHRGAAKGSPPKLLMEAASRSLSVAALADQADLTTLRATYDPAPAPDRAPTATGLPPRPPHAPPAGPAPGR
;
A
#
# COMPACT_ATOMS: atom_id res chain seq x y z
N MET A 1 -27.69 23.59 -19.59
CA MET A 1 -27.10 23.41 -18.25
C MET A 1 -27.38 24.69 -17.47
N PRO A 2 -27.97 24.66 -16.28
CA PRO A 2 -28.10 25.87 -15.46
C PRO A 2 -26.69 26.42 -15.17
N GLN A 3 -26.53 27.72 -15.32
CA GLN A 3 -25.27 28.43 -15.15
C GLN A 3 -24.94 28.48 -13.65
N ASN A 4 -23.89 27.78 -13.22
CA ASN A 4 -23.45 27.86 -11.83
C ASN A 4 -22.81 29.25 -11.63
N PRO A 5 -23.28 30.08 -10.68
CA PRO A 5 -22.68 31.41 -10.42
C PRO A 5 -21.17 31.33 -10.15
N ASP A 6 -20.69 30.18 -9.64
CA ASP A 6 -19.26 29.93 -9.42
C ASP A 6 -18.45 29.69 -10.72
N PHE A 7 -19.07 29.72 -11.91
CA PHE A 7 -18.40 29.72 -13.23
C PHE A 7 -18.49 31.05 -13.97
N GLU A 8 -18.99 32.12 -13.34
CA GLU A 8 -18.94 33.45 -13.96
C GLU A 8 -17.49 33.84 -14.25
N LEU A 9 -17.21 34.11 -15.54
CA LEU A 9 -15.87 34.40 -16.06
C LEU A 9 -15.28 35.69 -15.49
N TYR A 10 -16.14 36.60 -15.01
CA TYR A 10 -15.77 37.94 -14.55
C TYR A 10 -15.75 38.10 -13.03
N ASP A 11 -16.23 37.11 -12.25
CA ASP A 11 -16.07 37.09 -10.79
C ASP A 11 -14.94 36.14 -10.39
N ASN A 12 -13.70 36.65 -10.45
CA ASN A 12 -12.49 35.89 -10.15
C ASN A 12 -11.88 36.21 -8.78
N VAL A 13 -12.59 36.96 -7.92
CA VAL A 13 -12.05 37.39 -6.63
C VAL A 13 -11.84 36.16 -5.75
N GLY A 14 -10.59 35.90 -5.36
CA GLY A 14 -10.21 34.75 -4.54
C GLY A 14 -10.03 33.42 -5.31
N ARG A 15 -10.04 33.44 -6.64
CA ARG A 15 -9.69 32.27 -7.47
C ARG A 15 -8.20 32.20 -7.78
N ASP A 16 -7.63 31.01 -7.75
CA ASP A 16 -6.27 30.76 -8.22
C ASP A 16 -6.19 30.64 -9.76
N ALA A 17 -4.97 30.63 -10.30
CA ALA A 17 -4.75 30.58 -11.75
C ALA A 17 -5.32 29.30 -12.40
N GLU A 18 -5.33 28.17 -11.68
CA GLU A 18 -5.86 26.90 -12.15
C GLU A 18 -7.39 26.98 -12.29
N GLN A 19 -8.06 27.59 -11.31
CA GLN A 19 -9.51 27.82 -11.29
C GLN A 19 -9.97 28.75 -12.40
N ILE A 20 -9.23 29.83 -12.66
CA ILE A 20 -9.53 30.75 -13.75
C ILE A 20 -9.39 30.05 -15.12
N ALA A 21 -8.37 29.22 -15.29
CA ALA A 21 -8.18 28.45 -16.52
C ALA A 21 -9.30 27.41 -16.71
N ALA A 22 -9.66 26.67 -15.66
CA ALA A 22 -10.69 25.63 -15.71
C ALA A 22 -12.11 26.20 -15.94
N ALA A 23 -12.41 27.39 -15.39
CA ALA A 23 -13.69 28.07 -15.57
C ALA A 23 -13.98 28.37 -17.06
N ARG A 24 -12.95 28.68 -17.86
CA ARG A 24 -13.09 28.89 -19.32
C ARG A 24 -13.62 27.66 -20.06
N TYR A 25 -13.40 26.47 -19.51
CA TYR A 25 -13.87 25.20 -20.07
C TYR A 25 -15.13 24.68 -19.37
N GLY A 26 -15.67 25.42 -18.40
CA GLY A 26 -16.82 24.99 -17.60
C GLY A 26 -16.54 23.78 -16.70
N ILE A 27 -15.28 23.58 -16.28
CA ILE A 27 -14.85 22.45 -15.45
C ILE A 27 -14.45 22.97 -14.07
N ALA A 28 -14.87 22.27 -13.02
CA ALA A 28 -14.47 22.55 -11.65
C ALA A 28 -13.09 21.95 -11.34
N THR A 29 -12.22 22.72 -10.69
CA THR A 29 -10.96 22.19 -10.14
C THR A 29 -11.22 21.39 -8.85
N ARG A 30 -10.18 20.69 -8.38
CA ARG A 30 -10.20 20.09 -7.03
C ARG A 30 -10.48 21.13 -5.95
N GLY A 31 -9.89 22.33 -6.08
CA GLY A 31 -10.09 23.43 -5.14
C GLY A 31 -11.54 23.89 -5.09
N ASP A 32 -12.19 24.00 -6.26
CA ASP A 32 -13.60 24.40 -6.36
C ASP A 32 -14.52 23.39 -5.67
N LEU A 33 -14.37 22.10 -5.98
CA LEU A 33 -15.18 21.04 -5.38
C LEU A 33 -15.08 21.03 -3.84
N LEU A 34 -13.88 21.21 -3.30
CA LEU A 34 -13.67 21.25 -1.85
C LEU A 34 -14.23 22.53 -1.21
N ARG A 35 -14.09 23.68 -1.86
CA ARG A 35 -14.63 24.96 -1.38
C ARG A 35 -16.15 24.91 -1.32
N TRP A 36 -16.80 24.41 -2.37
CA TRP A 36 -18.25 24.23 -2.42
C TRP A 36 -18.73 23.27 -1.34
N ALA A 37 -18.09 22.10 -1.21
CA ALA A 37 -18.41 21.14 -0.17
C ALA A 37 -18.28 21.74 1.25
N ARG A 38 -17.23 22.55 1.51
CA ARG A 38 -17.05 23.25 2.80
C ARG A 38 -18.16 24.28 3.05
N ARG A 39 -18.51 25.07 2.05
CA ARG A 39 -19.61 26.06 2.13
C ARG A 39 -20.91 25.37 2.51
N ASP A 40 -21.27 24.31 1.80
CA ASP A 40 -22.55 23.63 1.95
C ASP A 40 -22.60 22.79 3.25
N ALA A 41 -21.46 22.29 3.71
CA ALA A 41 -21.33 21.58 4.99
C ALA A 41 -21.29 22.51 6.21
N LYS A 42 -21.14 23.84 6.06
CA LYS A 42 -20.98 24.77 7.19
C LYS A 42 -22.11 24.66 8.23
N PRO A 43 -23.42 24.63 7.86
CA PRO A 43 -24.48 24.47 8.85
C PRO A 43 -24.47 23.10 9.54
N PHE A 44 -24.03 22.05 8.82
CA PHE A 44 -23.90 20.70 9.38
C PHE A 44 -22.79 20.66 10.44
N LEU A 45 -21.61 21.19 10.12
CA LEU A 45 -20.47 21.23 11.06
C LEU A 45 -20.75 22.13 12.27
N ALA A 46 -21.55 23.18 12.13
CA ALA A 46 -21.99 23.99 13.26
C ALA A 46 -22.87 23.20 14.26
N LYS A 47 -23.65 22.23 13.77
CA LYS A 47 -24.50 21.34 14.60
C LYS A 47 -23.75 20.08 15.08
N HIS A 48 -22.69 19.69 14.37
CA HIS A 48 -21.89 18.51 14.62
C HIS A 48 -20.40 18.91 14.66
N PRO A 49 -19.97 19.62 15.72
CA PRO A 49 -18.58 20.07 15.81
C PRO A 49 -17.65 18.87 15.86
N LEU A 50 -16.61 18.91 15.04
CA LEU A 50 -15.52 17.94 15.06
C LEU A 50 -14.35 18.52 15.87
N PRO A 51 -13.47 17.68 16.42
CA PRO A 51 -12.26 18.18 17.08
C PRO A 51 -11.38 18.98 16.11
N ASP A 52 -11.06 20.22 16.47
CA ASP A 52 -10.15 21.08 15.68
C ASP A 52 -8.67 20.82 15.96
N LYS A 53 -8.36 20.09 17.05
CA LYS A 53 -7.00 19.71 17.38
C LYS A 53 -6.54 18.60 16.43
N PRO A 54 -5.33 18.72 15.84
CA PRO A 54 -4.73 17.62 15.09
C PRO A 54 -4.73 16.34 15.94
N VAL A 55 -4.93 15.19 15.30
CA VAL A 55 -4.68 13.91 15.93
C VAL A 55 -3.20 13.90 16.35
N PRO A 56 -2.86 13.55 17.60
CA PRO A 56 -1.48 13.55 18.05
C PRO A 56 -0.65 12.61 17.18
N SER A 57 0.41 13.13 16.57
CA SER A 57 1.38 12.32 15.83
C SER A 57 2.24 11.54 16.82
N PRO A 58 2.55 10.26 16.56
CA PRO A 58 3.52 9.52 17.36
C PRO A 58 4.89 10.21 17.24
N ASP A 59 5.58 10.35 18.37
CA ASP A 59 7.00 10.75 18.35
C ASP A 59 7.83 9.57 17.87
N LEU A 60 8.40 9.70 16.67
CA LEU A 60 9.22 8.66 16.04
C LEU A 60 10.71 8.77 16.41
N ALA A 61 11.14 9.87 17.03
CA ALA A 61 12.54 10.07 17.41
C ALA A 61 13.15 8.90 18.22
N PRO A 62 12.49 8.34 19.26
CA PRO A 62 13.06 7.22 20.01
C PRO A 62 13.20 5.95 19.17
N TYR A 63 12.23 5.67 18.29
CA TYR A 63 12.28 4.51 17.40
C TYR A 63 13.42 4.62 16.39
N LEU A 64 13.59 5.80 15.79
CA LEU A 64 14.67 6.06 14.83
C LEU A 64 16.05 6.00 15.52
N ALA A 65 16.16 6.50 16.74
CA ALA A 65 17.40 6.42 17.52
C ALA A 65 17.75 4.96 17.88
N ALA A 66 16.76 4.17 18.35
CA ALA A 66 16.96 2.76 18.65
C ALA A 66 17.31 1.94 17.39
N LEU A 67 16.65 2.22 16.27
CA LEU A 67 16.95 1.61 14.98
C LEU A 67 18.37 1.91 14.52
N ALA A 68 18.84 3.15 14.70
CA ALA A 68 20.22 3.53 14.35
C ALA A 68 21.28 2.87 15.25
N ALA A 69 20.93 2.52 16.48
CA ALA A 69 21.82 1.83 17.42
C ALA A 69 21.80 0.30 17.26
N ALA A 70 20.81 -0.26 16.55
CA ALA A 70 20.67 -1.69 16.37
C ALA A 70 21.87 -2.29 15.61
N GLN A 71 22.40 -3.39 16.14
CA GLN A 71 23.56 -4.11 15.64
C GLN A 71 23.19 -5.51 15.12
N SER A 72 21.94 -5.94 15.31
CA SER A 72 21.46 -7.24 14.86
C SER A 72 20.06 -7.22 14.25
N PRO A 73 19.71 -8.21 13.40
CA PRO A 73 18.35 -8.38 12.88
C PRO A 73 17.27 -8.47 13.97
N ALA A 74 17.58 -9.08 15.12
CA ALA A 74 16.63 -9.17 16.23
C ALA A 74 16.35 -7.81 16.89
N GLU A 75 17.36 -6.95 17.02
CA GLU A 75 17.17 -5.60 17.55
C GLU A 75 16.36 -4.72 16.58
N VAL A 76 16.62 -4.83 15.27
CA VAL A 76 15.81 -4.17 14.23
C VAL A 76 14.35 -4.65 14.30
N SER A 77 14.14 -5.96 14.44
CA SER A 77 12.81 -6.56 14.60
C SER A 77 12.11 -6.04 15.85
N ALA A 78 12.78 -6.04 17.00
CA ALA A 78 12.20 -5.55 18.26
C ALA A 78 11.73 -4.09 18.15
N VAL A 79 12.54 -3.20 17.56
CA VAL A 79 12.16 -1.79 17.34
C VAL A 79 10.99 -1.68 16.36
N THR A 80 11.01 -2.46 15.27
CA THR A 80 9.97 -2.45 14.24
C THR A 80 8.63 -2.92 14.81
N GLN A 81 8.61 -4.06 15.50
CA GLN A 81 7.38 -4.62 16.09
C GLN A 81 6.80 -3.68 17.15
N HIS A 82 7.64 -3.07 18.00
CA HIS A 82 7.17 -2.09 18.98
C HIS A 82 6.52 -0.86 18.31
N LEU A 83 7.05 -0.40 17.18
CA LEU A 83 6.43 0.69 16.42
C LEU A 83 5.09 0.27 15.81
N LEU A 84 5.02 -0.94 15.24
CA LEU A 84 3.80 -1.48 14.64
C LEU A 84 2.67 -1.62 15.68
N ASP A 85 2.99 -2.16 16.85
CA ASP A 85 2.05 -2.28 17.98
C ASP A 85 1.55 -0.91 18.45
N ALA A 86 2.46 0.08 18.55
CA ALA A 86 2.09 1.44 18.94
C ALA A 86 1.22 2.15 17.89
N ALA A 87 1.43 1.87 16.60
CA ALA A 87 0.69 2.47 15.50
C ALA A 87 -0.66 1.78 15.21
N GLU A 88 -0.82 0.51 15.58
CA GLU A 88 -1.98 -0.32 15.26
C GLU A 88 -3.33 0.34 15.61
N PRO A 89 -3.53 0.92 16.81
CA PRO A 89 -4.82 1.51 17.18
C PRO A 89 -5.23 2.66 16.26
N ALA A 90 -4.25 3.49 15.85
CA ALA A 90 -4.50 4.62 14.95
C ALA A 90 -4.85 4.15 13.53
N LEU A 91 -4.09 3.19 12.99
CA LEU A 91 -4.37 2.60 11.66
C LEU A 91 -5.75 1.93 11.63
N ARG A 92 -6.11 1.21 12.70
CA ARG A 92 -7.42 0.57 12.85
C ARG A 92 -8.56 1.58 12.94
N ALA A 93 -8.36 2.70 13.66
CA ALA A 93 -9.35 3.77 13.75
C ALA A 93 -9.60 4.43 12.38
N VAL A 94 -8.54 4.73 11.62
CA VAL A 94 -8.65 5.27 10.25
C VAL A 94 -9.36 4.29 9.33
N SER A 95 -8.95 3.01 9.34
CA SER A 95 -9.58 1.95 8.56
C SER A 95 -11.09 1.86 8.84
N LYS A 96 -11.49 1.87 10.12
CA LYS A 96 -12.90 1.82 10.54
C LYS A 96 -13.69 3.01 10.01
N TYR A 97 -13.16 4.22 10.07
CA TYR A 97 -13.83 5.40 9.55
C TYR A 97 -14.01 5.33 8.02
N LEU A 98 -12.94 4.98 7.29
CA LEU A 98 -12.99 4.85 5.83
C LEU A 98 -14.00 3.79 5.38
N TYR A 99 -14.07 2.67 6.09
CA TYR A 99 -15.08 1.65 5.87
C TYR A 99 -16.51 2.18 6.12
N ALA A 100 -16.74 2.90 7.21
CA ALA A 100 -18.04 3.50 7.51
C ALA A 100 -18.45 4.53 6.44
N ALA A 101 -17.51 5.37 5.98
CA ALA A 101 -17.72 6.34 4.92
C ALA A 101 -18.07 5.65 3.59
N ALA A 102 -17.38 4.55 3.25
CA ALA A 102 -17.69 3.76 2.05
C ALA A 102 -19.12 3.19 2.06
N GLN A 103 -19.61 2.81 3.24
CA GLN A 103 -20.93 2.23 3.44
C GLN A 103 -22.03 3.29 3.61
N TRP A 104 -21.70 4.59 3.59
CA TRP A 104 -22.65 5.66 3.85
C TRP A 104 -23.90 5.53 3.00
N ARG A 105 -25.08 5.45 3.65
CA ARG A 105 -26.39 5.26 3.02
C ARG A 105 -26.46 4.08 2.03
N GLY A 106 -25.64 3.04 2.22
CA GLY A 106 -25.64 1.85 1.38
C GLY A 106 -25.01 2.04 -0.01
N GLN A 107 -24.29 3.16 -0.24
CA GLN A 107 -23.68 3.52 -1.53
C GLN A 107 -22.72 2.45 -2.08
N HIS A 108 -22.19 1.58 -1.23
CA HIS A 108 -21.31 0.50 -1.63
C HIS A 108 -22.03 -0.67 -2.33
N ARG A 109 -23.31 -0.93 -2.03
CA ARG A 109 -24.02 -2.11 -2.56
C ARG A 109 -24.22 -1.96 -4.07
N GLY A 110 -23.66 -2.88 -4.86
CA GLY A 110 -23.73 -2.84 -6.32
C GLY A 110 -22.83 -1.77 -6.97
N ALA A 111 -21.99 -1.08 -6.20
CA ALA A 111 -21.13 -0.04 -6.74
C ALA A 111 -20.06 -0.63 -7.68
N ALA A 112 -19.87 -0.01 -8.85
CA ALA A 112 -18.87 -0.41 -9.83
C ALA A 112 -17.45 -0.36 -9.26
N LYS A 113 -16.54 -1.18 -9.81
CA LYS A 113 -15.11 -1.12 -9.47
C LYS A 113 -14.56 0.28 -9.78
N GLY A 114 -13.71 0.81 -8.91
CA GLY A 114 -13.15 2.16 -9.05
C GLY A 114 -14.10 3.30 -8.67
N SER A 115 -15.33 3.00 -8.26
CA SER A 115 -16.24 4.02 -7.73
C SER A 115 -15.78 4.52 -6.35
N PRO A 116 -16.17 5.74 -5.93
CA PRO A 116 -15.78 6.31 -4.64
C PRO A 116 -15.93 5.37 -3.43
N PRO A 117 -17.06 4.65 -3.22
CA PRO A 117 -17.17 3.73 -2.09
C PRO A 117 -16.20 2.54 -2.18
N LYS A 118 -15.88 2.05 -3.39
CA LYS A 118 -14.88 0.99 -3.57
C LYS A 118 -13.47 1.49 -3.27
N LEU A 119 -13.12 2.71 -3.70
CA LEU A 119 -11.84 3.34 -3.39
C LEU A 119 -11.66 3.58 -1.88
N LEU A 120 -12.73 3.96 -1.18
CA LEU A 120 -12.71 4.12 0.27
C LEU A 120 -12.52 2.79 1.01
N MET A 121 -13.15 1.69 0.56
CA MET A 121 -12.88 0.36 1.12
C MET A 121 -11.45 -0.11 0.86
N GLU A 122 -10.94 0.16 -0.34
CA GLU A 122 -9.57 -0.17 -0.69
C GLU A 122 -8.57 0.61 0.18
N ALA A 123 -8.83 1.90 0.41
CA ALA A 123 -8.05 2.72 1.35
C ALA A 123 -8.13 2.17 2.79
N ALA A 124 -9.32 1.79 3.26
CA ALA A 124 -9.50 1.17 4.57
C ALA A 124 -8.68 -0.13 4.73
N SER A 125 -8.68 -0.97 3.69
CA SER A 125 -7.86 -2.18 3.65
C SER A 125 -6.37 -1.86 3.69
N ARG A 126 -5.93 -0.90 2.85
CA ARG A 126 -4.51 -0.51 2.78
C ARG A 126 -3.97 0.07 4.07
N SER A 127 -4.78 0.79 4.84
CA SER A 127 -4.38 1.28 6.16
C SER A 127 -3.92 0.16 7.10
N LEU A 128 -4.51 -1.04 6.98
CA LEU A 128 -4.11 -2.21 7.77
C LEU A 128 -2.99 -3.02 7.09
N SER A 129 -2.93 -3.01 5.77
CA SER A 129 -1.91 -3.75 5.01
C SER A 129 -0.48 -3.27 5.28
N VAL A 130 -0.28 -2.00 5.68
CA VAL A 130 1.06 -1.49 6.03
C VAL A 130 1.71 -2.31 7.15
N ALA A 131 0.96 -2.58 8.23
CA ALA A 131 1.48 -3.36 9.35
C ALA A 131 1.76 -4.82 8.95
N ALA A 132 0.85 -5.44 8.19
CA ALA A 132 1.02 -6.81 7.73
C ALA A 132 2.22 -6.97 6.78
N LEU A 133 2.46 -6.00 5.88
CA LEU A 133 3.62 -6.03 4.99
C LEU A 133 4.94 -5.83 5.75
N ALA A 134 4.95 -4.94 6.74
CA ALA A 134 6.12 -4.73 7.58
C ALA A 134 6.45 -5.98 8.43
N ASP A 135 5.44 -6.60 9.04
CA ASP A 135 5.60 -7.85 9.78
C ASP A 135 6.12 -8.99 8.89
N GLN A 136 5.57 -9.14 7.68
CA GLN A 136 6.05 -10.13 6.73
C GLN A 136 7.52 -9.90 6.33
N ALA A 137 7.93 -8.65 6.12
CA ALA A 137 9.32 -8.29 5.80
C ALA A 137 10.25 -8.60 6.98
N ASP A 138 9.81 -8.31 8.21
CA ASP A 138 10.55 -8.59 9.44
C ASP A 138 10.76 -10.10 9.62
N LEU A 139 9.69 -10.89 9.53
CA LEU A 139 9.75 -12.36 9.61
C LEU A 139 10.63 -12.97 8.52
N THR A 140 10.66 -12.38 7.33
CA THR A 140 11.55 -12.84 6.24
C THR A 140 13.02 -12.64 6.61
N THR A 141 13.35 -11.50 7.23
CA THR A 141 14.69 -11.19 7.71
C THR A 141 15.11 -12.11 8.86
N LEU A 142 14.20 -12.35 9.80
CA LEU A 142 14.44 -13.26 10.92
C LEU A 142 14.65 -14.70 10.45
N ARG A 143 13.84 -15.20 9.51
CA ARG A 143 14.02 -16.53 8.92
C ARG A 143 15.39 -16.69 8.29
N ALA A 144 15.85 -15.71 7.52
CA ALA A 144 17.19 -15.75 6.94
C ALA A 144 18.31 -15.84 7.99
N THR A 145 18.08 -15.32 9.20
CA THR A 145 19.06 -15.29 10.30
C THR A 145 19.02 -16.56 11.15
N TYR A 146 17.81 -17.03 11.49
CA TYR A 146 17.60 -18.08 12.50
C TYR A 146 17.20 -19.45 11.91
N ASP A 147 16.65 -19.46 10.70
CA ASP A 147 16.18 -20.67 10.00
C ASP A 147 16.55 -20.60 8.50
N PRO A 148 17.86 -20.53 8.16
CA PRO A 148 18.28 -20.49 6.77
C PRO A 148 17.98 -21.84 6.11
N ALA A 149 17.44 -21.80 4.89
CA ALA A 149 17.22 -23.01 4.10
C ALA A 149 18.53 -23.81 3.97
N PRO A 150 18.50 -25.15 4.07
CA PRO A 150 19.69 -25.96 3.93
C PRO A 150 20.36 -25.67 2.59
N ALA A 151 21.67 -25.39 2.62
CA ALA A 151 22.43 -25.15 1.41
C ALA A 151 22.31 -26.38 0.49
N PRO A 152 22.08 -26.20 -0.82
CA PRO A 152 22.08 -27.32 -1.75
C PRO A 152 23.44 -28.01 -1.66
N ASP A 153 23.44 -29.33 -1.48
CA ASP A 153 24.65 -30.14 -1.48
C ASP A 153 25.48 -29.78 -2.71
N ARG A 154 26.71 -29.31 -2.47
CA ARG A 154 27.66 -28.99 -3.53
C ARG A 154 27.87 -30.29 -4.32
N ALA A 155 27.31 -30.35 -5.53
CA ALA A 155 27.50 -31.49 -6.41
C ALA A 155 29.01 -31.79 -6.50
N PRO A 156 29.44 -33.05 -6.26
CA PRO A 156 30.85 -33.38 -6.33
C PRO A 156 31.36 -33.02 -7.72
N THR A 157 32.41 -32.21 -7.78
CA THR A 157 33.15 -31.90 -9.00
C THR A 157 33.50 -33.21 -9.69
N ALA A 158 32.91 -33.44 -10.86
CA ALA A 158 33.15 -34.61 -11.68
C ALA A 158 34.60 -34.58 -12.23
N THR A 159 35.57 -35.00 -11.43
CA THR A 159 36.86 -35.48 -11.92
C THR A 159 36.69 -36.95 -12.27
N GLY A 160 36.55 -37.26 -13.56
CA GLY A 160 36.60 -38.63 -14.05
C GLY A 160 35.80 -38.83 -15.32
N LEU A 161 36.47 -38.79 -16.48
CA LEU A 161 35.95 -39.37 -17.71
C LEU A 161 35.59 -40.86 -17.46
N PRO A 162 34.45 -41.36 -17.97
CA PRO A 162 34.10 -42.77 -17.79
C PRO A 162 35.06 -43.67 -18.59
N PRO A 163 35.40 -44.88 -18.09
CA PRO A 163 36.27 -45.80 -18.80
C PRO A 163 35.57 -46.33 -20.06
N ARG A 164 36.34 -46.45 -21.15
CA ARG A 164 35.89 -46.94 -22.46
C ARG A 164 35.49 -48.43 -22.38
N PRO A 165 34.35 -48.85 -22.97
CA PRO A 165 33.93 -50.25 -22.93
C PRO A 165 34.82 -51.14 -23.81
N PRO A 166 35.03 -52.41 -23.44
CA PRO A 166 35.86 -53.35 -24.20
C PRO A 166 35.18 -53.82 -25.49
N HIS A 167 36.01 -54.05 -26.51
CA HIS A 167 35.68 -54.45 -27.87
C HIS A 167 34.73 -55.66 -27.96
N ALA A 168 33.67 -55.55 -28.76
CA ALA A 168 32.81 -56.67 -29.14
C ALA A 168 33.45 -57.51 -30.27
N PRO A 169 33.34 -58.85 -30.25
CA PRO A 169 33.85 -59.74 -31.30
C PRO A 169 32.94 -59.78 -32.54
N PRO A 170 33.43 -60.26 -33.71
CA PRO A 170 32.79 -60.05 -35.00
C PRO A 170 31.57 -60.96 -35.19
N ALA A 171 30.46 -60.39 -35.65
CA ALA A 171 29.30 -61.14 -36.09
C ALA A 171 29.53 -61.69 -37.51
N GLY A 172 29.46 -63.01 -37.65
CA GLY A 172 29.54 -63.75 -38.91
C GLY A 172 28.31 -63.58 -39.83
N PRO A 173 28.30 -64.28 -40.98
CA PRO A 173 27.66 -63.80 -42.20
C PRO A 173 26.14 -64.01 -42.28
N ALA A 174 25.52 -63.17 -43.11
CA ALA A 174 24.11 -63.07 -43.45
C ALA A 174 23.51 -64.31 -44.15
N PRO A 175 22.19 -64.34 -44.30
CA PRO A 175 21.61 -64.69 -45.60
C PRO A 175 20.52 -63.72 -46.07
N GLY A 176 20.53 -63.45 -47.37
CA GLY A 176 19.55 -62.62 -48.05
C GLY A 176 18.38 -63.39 -48.68
N ARG A 177 17.38 -62.58 -49.04
CA ARG A 177 16.26 -62.74 -49.99
C ARG A 177 15.29 -63.92 -49.82
#